data_AF-A0A0G1KJE2-F1
#
_entry.id   AF-A0A0G1KJE2-F1
#
_cell.length_a   1.000
_cell.length_b   1.000
_cell.length_c   1.000
_cell.angle_alpha   90.00
_cell.angle_beta   90.00
_cell.angle_gamma   90.00
#
_symmetry.space_group_name_H-M   'P 1'
#
loop_
_entity.id
_entity.type
_entity.pdbx_description
1 polymer ?
#
loop_
_entity_poly.entity_id
_entity_poly.type
_entity_poly.pdbx_seq_one_letter_code
_entity_poly.pdbx_strand_id
1 'polypeptide(L)' 'MANMFEQIFGSKTRVQLITIFLRNPDKGFYVRELSRITGQYINSIRRELENLEHFGLLKTERKLKK' A
#
# COMPACT_ATOMS: atom_id res chain seq x y z
N MET A 1 -0.23 17.99 -17.61
CA MET A 1 -0.92 16.70 -17.49
C MET A 1 0.10 15.69 -16.99
N ALA A 2 -0.04 15.22 -15.75
CA ALA A 2 0.83 14.15 -15.24
C ALA A 2 0.41 12.82 -15.88
N ASN A 3 1.36 12.02 -16.34
CA ASN A 3 1.05 10.69 -16.87
C ASN A 3 0.69 9.73 -15.72
N MET A 4 0.08 8.59 -16.05
CA MET A 4 -0.38 7.60 -15.07
C MET A 4 0.75 7.11 -14.12
N PHE A 5 1.98 7.01 -14.62
CA PHE A 5 3.12 6.58 -13.79
C PHE A 5 3.51 7.62 -12.75
N GLU A 6 3.53 8.90 -13.12
CA GLU A 6 3.76 10.00 -12.17
C GLU A 6 2.69 9.99 -11.06
N GLN A 7 1.45 9.67 -11.40
CA GLN A 7 0.37 9.52 -10.41
C GLN A 7 0.61 8.34 -9.47
N ILE A 8 1.10 7.20 -9.95
CA ILE A 8 1.44 6.04 -9.11
C ILE A 8 2.63 6.33 -8.20
N PHE A 9 3.62 7.13 -8.61
CA PHE A 9 4.83 7.38 -7.80
C PHE A 9 4.83 8.69 -7.01
N GLY A 10 3.76 9.49 -7.06
CA GLY A 10 3.65 10.79 -6.37
C GLY A 10 3.56 10.79 -4.84
N SER A 11 3.78 9.65 -4.15
CA SER A 11 3.72 9.57 -2.67
C SER A 11 4.84 8.68 -2.14
N LYS A 12 5.68 9.22 -1.24
CA LYS A 12 6.78 8.46 -0.61
C LYS A 12 6.27 7.21 0.10
N THR A 13 5.17 7.34 0.84
CA THR A 13 4.51 6.21 1.51
C THR A 13 4.09 5.14 0.52
N ARG A 14 3.52 5.54 -0.62
CA ARG A 14 3.10 4.61 -1.66
C ARG A 14 4.29 3.88 -2.30
N VAL A 15 5.39 4.59 -2.57
CA VAL A 15 6.63 3.96 -3.07
C VAL A 15 7.18 2.92 -2.10
N GLN A 16 7.16 3.21 -0.79
CA GLN A 16 7.55 2.25 0.24
C GLN A 16 6.63 1.02 0.24
N LEU A 17 5.31 1.21 0.16
CA LEU A 17 4.34 0.11 0.11
C LEU A 17 4.54 -0.76 -1.14
N ILE A 18 4.69 -0.16 -2.32
CA ILE A 18 5.00 -0.88 -3.57
C ILE A 18 6.26 -1.73 -3.38
N THR A 19 7.32 -1.14 -2.81
CA THR A 19 8.58 -1.85 -2.56
C THR A 19 8.40 -3.05 -1.63
N ILE A 20 7.60 -2.90 -0.56
CA ILE A 20 7.32 -3.98 0.39
C ILE A 20 6.60 -5.14 -0.29
N PHE A 21 5.54 -4.86 -1.05
CA PHE A 21 4.75 -5.90 -1.71
C PHE A 21 5.50 -6.57 -2.87
N LEU A 22 6.28 -5.83 -3.65
CA LEU A 22 7.11 -6.42 -4.70
C LEU A 22 8.17 -7.39 -4.15
N ARG A 23 8.71 -7.13 -2.96
CA ARG A 23 9.67 -8.03 -2.30
C ARG A 23 9.00 -9.20 -1.58
N ASN A 24 7.69 -9.14 -1.35
CA ASN A 24 6.94 -10.14 -0.58
C ASN A 24 5.57 -10.41 -1.24
N PRO A 25 5.52 -10.92 -2.49
CA PRO A 25 4.30 -10.98 -3.29
C PRO A 25 3.19 -11.84 -2.66
N ASP A 26 3.55 -12.91 -1.93
CA ASP A 26 2.59 -13.84 -1.34
C ASP A 26 2.22 -13.51 0.11
N LYS A 27 2.78 -12.43 0.67
CA LYS A 27 2.56 -12.05 2.07
C LYS A 27 1.51 -10.95 2.18
N GLY A 28 0.42 -11.25 2.88
CA GLY A 28 -0.49 -10.23 3.40
C GLY A 28 0.10 -9.51 4.61
N PHE A 29 -0.15 -8.21 4.71
CA PHE A 29 0.30 -7.38 5.84
C PHE A 29 -0.90 -6.71 6.52
N TYR A 30 -0.84 -6.60 7.86
CA TYR A 30 -1.81 -5.77 8.57
C TYR A 30 -1.40 -4.29 8.48
N VAL A 31 -2.39 -3.39 8.40
CA VAL A 31 -2.14 -1.93 8.31
C VAL A 31 -1.24 -1.41 9.45
N ARG A 32 -1.40 -1.92 10.67
CA ARG A 32 -0.55 -1.55 11.82
C ARG A 32 0.89 -2.06 11.68
N GLU A 33 1.09 -3.22 11.08
CA GLU A 33 2.42 -3.77 10.77
C GLU A 33 3.12 -2.86 9.77
N LEU A 34 2.43 -2.48 8.69
CA LEU A 34 2.96 -1.55 7.67
C LEU A 34 3.32 -0.19 8.26
N SER A 35 2.49 0.36 9.15
CA SER A 35 2.76 1.61 9.84
C SER A 35 4.07 1.54 10.65
N ARG A 36 4.33 0.42 11.33
CA ARG A 36 5.60 0.21 12.06
C ARG A 36 6.79 0.04 11.14
N ILE A 37 6.66 -0.75 10.06
CA ILE A 37 7.75 -1.01 9.11
C ILE A 37 8.17 0.27 8.38
N THR A 38 7.19 1.07 7.96
CA THR A 38 7.43 2.28 7.15
C THR A 38 7.68 3.53 7.99
N GLY A 39 7.36 3.49 9.29
CA GLY A 39 7.34 4.66 10.17
C GLY A 39 6.26 5.69 9.81
N GLN A 40 5.32 5.35 8.93
CA GLN A 40 4.25 6.26 8.48
C GLN A 40 3.01 6.14 9.34
N TYR A 41 2.22 7.22 9.43
CA TYR A 41 0.94 7.21 10.14
C TYR A 41 -0.04 6.21 9.53
N ILE A 42 -0.79 5.53 10.40
CA ILE A 42 -1.74 4.48 9.99
C ILE A 42 -2.77 4.96 8.97
N ASN A 43 -3.21 6.22 9.05
CA ASN A 43 -4.19 6.78 8.12
C ASN A 43 -3.58 7.04 6.74
N SER A 44 -2.32 7.48 6.70
CA SER A 44 -1.56 7.60 5.44
C SER A 44 -1.39 6.23 4.79
N ILE A 45 -1.09 5.19 5.57
CA ILE A 45 -1.02 3.81 5.05
C ILE A 45 -2.36 3.40 4.42
N ARG A 46 -3.48 3.57 5.13
CA ARG A 46 -4.81 3.21 4.60
C ARG A 46 -5.11 3.89 3.27
N ARG A 47 -4.94 5.22 3.22
CA ARG A 47 -5.16 6.00 2.01
C ARG A 47 -4.31 5.50 0.84
N GLU A 48 -3.04 5.18 1.09
CA GLU A 48 -2.17 4.69 0.00
C GLU A 48 -2.45 3.25 -0.41
N LEU A 49 -2.90 2.39 0.50
CA LEU A 49 -3.38 1.05 0.14
C LEU A 49 -4.63 1.14 -0.75
N GLU A 50 -5.58 2.02 -0.42
CA GLU A 50 -6.77 2.29 -1.26
C GLU A 50 -6.37 2.81 -2.64
N ASN A 51 -5.40 3.72 -2.72
CA ASN A 51 -4.88 4.20 -4.01
C ASN A 51 -4.25 3.06 -4.83
N LEU A 52 -3.45 2.20 -4.19
CA LEU A 52 -2.83 1.06 -4.88
C LEU A 52 -3.86 0.04 -5.36
N GLU A 53 -4.91 -0.20 -4.60
CA GLU A 53 -6.05 -1.03 -5.00
C GLU A 53 -6.82 -0.37 -6.17
N HIS A 54 -7.03 0.94 -6.13
CA HIS A 54 -7.65 1.70 -7.22
C HIS A 54 -6.84 1.63 -8.53
N PHE A 55 -5.51 1.66 -8.44
CA PHE A 55 -4.62 1.44 -9.58
C PHE A 55 -4.52 -0.04 -10.02
N GLY A 56 -5.17 -0.97 -9.32
CA GLY A 56 -5.15 -2.40 -9.62
C GLY A 56 -3.84 -3.10 -9.23
N LEU A 57 -3.00 -2.48 -8.41
CA LEU A 57 -1.69 -3.02 -8.00
C LEU A 57 -1.76 -3.93 -6.78
N LEU A 58 -2.82 -3.83 -5.98
CA LEU A 58 -3.05 -4.66 -4.80
C LEU A 58 -4.50 -5.15 -4.74
N LYS A 59 -4.73 -6.23 -3.99
CA LYS A 59 -6.06 -6.71 -3.62
C LYS A 59 -6.17 -6.77 -2.11
N THR A 60 -7.25 -6.26 -1.56
CA THR A 60 -7.51 -6.32 -0.12
C THR A 60 -8.30 -7.59 0.23
N GLU A 61 -7.73 -8.47 1.05
CA GLU A 61 -8.45 -9.60 1.63
C GLU A 61 -9.03 -9.24 3.00
N ARG A 62 -10.36 -9.33 3.14
CA ARG A 62 -11.02 -9.28 4.45
C ARG A 62 -11.08 -10.67 5.05
N LYS A 63 -10.15 -10.97 5.97
CA LYS A 63 -10.27 -12.14 6.84
C LYS A 63 -11.33 -11.85 7.91
N LEU A 64 -12.49 -12.50 7.78
CA LEU A 64 -13.48 -12.55 8.86
C LEU A 64 -12.81 -13.26 10.06
N LYS A 65 -12.87 -12.64 11.24
CA LYS A 65 -12.53 -13.36 12.46
C LYS A 65 -13.59 -14.46 12.64
N LYS A 66 -13.15 -15.72 12.67
CA LYS A 66 -13.96 -16.79 13.25
C LYS A 66 -14.12 -16.57 14.75
#